data_AF-A0A926NHY7-F1
#
_entry.id   AF-A0A926NHY7-F1
#
_cell.length_a   1.000
_cell.length_b   1.000
_cell.length_c   1.000
_cell.angle_alpha   90.00
_cell.angle_beta   90.00
_cell.angle_gamma   90.00
#
_symmetry.space_group_name_H-M   'P 1'
#
loop_
_entity.id
_entity.type
_entity.pdbx_description
1 polymer ?
#
loop_
_entity_poly.entity_id
_entity_poly.type
_entity_poly.pdbx_seq_one_letter_code
_entity_poly.pdbx_strand_id
1 'polypeptide(L)' 'MEFRVLRYFLTVAREGSMTAAAEVLHVTQPTLSRQLK' A
#
# COMPACT_ATOMS: atom_id res chain seq x y z
N MET A 1 0.84 9.16 13.00
CA MET A 1 0.36 8.35 11.86
C MET A 1 -0.01 9.29 10.73
N GLU A 2 0.69 9.21 9.60
CA GLU A 2 0.36 10.00 8.40
C GLU A 2 -0.83 9.35 7.68
N PHE A 3 -1.82 10.14 7.23
CA PHE A 3 -3.02 9.62 6.53
C PHE A 3 -2.68 8.74 5.31
N ARG A 4 -1.51 8.97 4.70
CA ARG A 4 -1.00 8.18 3.58
C ARG A 4 -0.72 6.73 3.97
N VAL A 5 -0.12 6.49 5.13
CA VAL A 5 0.17 5.15 5.65
C VAL A 5 -1.13 4.39 5.95
N LEU A 6 -2.13 5.07 6.53
CA LEU A 6 -3.44 4.48 6.78
C LEU A 6 -4.17 4.07 5.48
N ARG A 7 -4.09 4.90 4.44
CA ARG A 7 -4.65 4.58 3.12
C ARG A 7 -3.96 3.34 2.54
N TYR A 8 -2.63 3.28 2.60
CA TYR A 8 -1.85 2.16 2.10
C TYR A 8 -2.18 0.86 2.84
N PHE A 9 -2.27 0.92 4.17
CA PHE A 9 -2.67 -0.21 4.99
C PHE A 9 -4.06 -0.73 4.61
N LEU A 10 -5.04 0.17 4.48
CA LEU A 10 -6.41 -0.20 4.12
C LEU A 10 -6.49 -0.81 2.71
N THR A 11 -5.76 -0.28 1.74
CA THR A 11 -5.73 -0.86 0.38
C THR A 11 -5.09 -2.24 0.40
N VAL A 12 -3.96 -2.44 1.08
CA VAL A 12 -3.33 -3.77 1.21
C VAL A 12 -4.26 -4.77 1.87
N ALA A 13 -4.97 -4.37 2.93
CA ALA A 13 -5.95 -5.22 3.60
C ALA A 13 -7.13 -5.61 2.71
N ARG A 14 -7.55 -4.73 1.79
CA ARG A 14 -8.64 -5.00 0.84
C ARG A 14 -8.21 -5.91 -0.30
N GLU A 15 -7.03 -5.67 -0.88
CA GLU A 15 -6.52 -6.45 -2.01
C GLU A 15 -5.94 -7.81 -1.58
N GLY A 16 -5.52 -7.94 -0.31
CA GLY A 16 -4.87 -9.16 0.20
C GLY A 16 -3.48 -9.43 -0.40
N SER A 17 -2.97 -8.53 -1.24
CA SER A 17 -1.70 -8.67 -1.94
C SER A 17 -1.00 -7.31 -2.05
N MET A 18 0.29 -7.29 -1.72
CA MET A 18 1.12 -6.08 -1.81
C MET A 18 1.30 -5.63 -3.27
N THR A 19 1.36 -6.56 -4.22
CA THR A 19 1.51 -6.27 -5.64
C THR A 19 0.22 -5.65 -6.20
N ALA A 20 -0.94 -6.26 -5.92
CA ALA A 20 -2.23 -5.74 -6.37
C ALA A 20 -2.53 -4.35 -5.77
N ALA A 21 -2.23 -4.15 -4.49
CA ALA A 21 -2.39 -2.85 -3.84
C ALA A 21 -1.49 -1.76 -4.48
N ALA A 22 -0.27 -2.11 -4.91
CA ALA A 22 0.63 -1.18 -5.56
C ALA A 22 0.11 -0.74 -6.93
N GLU A 23 -0.47 -1.67 -7.70
CA GLU A 23 -1.14 -1.37 -8.98
C GLU A 23 -2.33 -0.41 -8.77
N VAL A 24 -3.21 -0.69 -7.80
CA VAL A 24 -4.37 0.15 -7.45
C VAL A 24 -3.93 1.56 -6.99
N LEU A 25 -2.82 1.66 -6.26
CA LEU A 25 -2.30 2.92 -5.75
C LEU A 25 -1.39 3.66 -6.74
N HIS A 26 -1.15 3.09 -7.92
CA HIS A 26 -0.23 3.61 -8.94
C HIS A 26 1.16 3.94 -8.38
N VAL A 27 1.67 3.05 -7.52
CA VAL A 27 3.04 3.11 -6.98
C VAL A 27 3.75 1.79 -7.27
N THR A 28 5.07 1.78 -7.11
CA THR A 28 5.80 0.51 -7.18
C THR A 28 5.62 -0.26 -5.87
N GLN A 29 5.61 -1.59 -5.95
CA GLN A 29 5.51 -2.48 -4.79
C GLN A 29 6.62 -2.21 -3.73
N PRO A 30 7.90 -1.94 -4.10
CA PRO A 30 8.93 -1.59 -3.12
C PRO A 30 8.66 -0.27 -2.39
N THR A 31 8.09 0.73 -3.08
CA THR A 31 7.68 1.99 -2.46
C THR A 31 6.57 1.77 -1.44
N LEU A 32 5.56 0.97 -1.78
CA LEU A 32 4.46 0.64 -0.87
C LEU A 32 4.96 -0.09 0.39
N SER A 33 5.83 -1.09 0.20
CA SER A 33 6.42 -1.86 1.30
C SER A 33 7.23 -0.97 2.26
N ARG A 34 8.01 -0.03 1.73
CA ARG A 34 8.80 0.91 2.54
C ARG A 34 7.93 1.87 3.36
N GLN A 35 6.74 2.21 2.89
CA GLN A 35 5.81 3.11 3.57
C GLN A 35 5.00 2.43 4.68
N LEU A 36 4.94 1.09 4.65
CA LEU A 36 4.26 0.27 5.65
C LEU A 36 5.22 -0.40 6.65
N LYS A 37 6.53 -0.35 6.38
CA LYS A 37 7.58 -0.79 7.28
C LYS A 37 7.82 0.24 8.38
#